data_AF-A0A953XPX7-F1
#
_entry.id   AF-A0A953XPX7-F1
#
_cell.length_a   1.000
_cell.length_b   1.000
_cell.length_c   1.000
_cell.angle_alpha   90.00
_cell.angle_beta   90.00
_cell.angle_gamma   90.00
#
_symmetry.space_group_name_H-M   'P 1'
#
loop_
_entity.id
_entity.type
_entity.pdbx_description
1 polymer ?
#
loop_
_entity_poly.entity_id
_entity_poly.type
_entity_poly.pdbx_seq_one_letter_code
_entity_poly.pdbx_strand_id
1 'polypeptide(L)'
;MASVRESIRESLRMQGRDYSLIAVAAMFAIFGLAMSNSVIPNYHEQHALEARKAELEQQVRDARAENARLEDEIEALDDPYYMAQWLRTHLGYRDVPAVVEGEASPKSK
;
A
#
# COMPACT_ATOMS: atom_id res chain seq x y z
N MET A 1 81.63 13.89 -7.47
CA MET A 1 80.76 13.05 -6.62
C MET A 1 79.34 13.66 -6.54
N ALA A 2 78.63 13.77 -7.66
CA ALA A 2 77.28 14.36 -7.71
C ALA A 2 76.17 13.34 -8.08
N SER A 3 76.51 12.22 -8.74
CA SER A 3 75.51 11.36 -9.38
C SER A 3 74.68 10.48 -8.43
N VAL A 4 75.19 10.10 -7.26
CA VAL A 4 74.46 9.25 -6.29
C VAL A 4 73.29 10.00 -5.64
N ARG A 5 73.46 11.31 -5.40
CA ARG A 5 72.38 12.14 -4.84
C ARG A 5 71.29 12.44 -5.88
N GLU A 6 71.66 12.55 -7.15
CA GLU A 6 70.67 12.70 -8.24
C GLU A 6 69.89 11.41 -8.49
N SER A 7 70.54 10.24 -8.49
CA SER A 7 69.83 8.98 -8.75
C SER A 7 68.81 8.61 -7.66
N ILE A 8 69.09 8.93 -6.39
CA ILE A 8 68.15 8.73 -5.28
C ILE A 8 66.97 9.70 -5.36
N ARG A 9 67.22 10.95 -5.79
CA ARG A 9 66.18 11.95 -5.97
C ARG A 9 65.26 11.60 -7.15
N GLU A 10 65.83 11.06 -8.24
CA GLU A 10 65.09 10.59 -9.42
C GLU A 10 64.24 9.34 -9.11
N SER A 11 64.76 8.38 -8.33
CA SER A 11 64.03 7.16 -7.96
C SER A 11 62.87 7.42 -6.99
N LEU A 12 63.06 8.34 -6.02
CA LEU A 12 61.97 8.82 -5.16
C LEU A 12 60.89 9.56 -5.93
N ARG A 13 61.26 10.28 -7.00
CA ARG A 13 60.32 11.01 -7.87
C ARG A 13 59.50 10.06 -8.75
N MET A 14 60.09 8.96 -9.20
CA MET A 14 59.36 7.91 -9.94
C MET A 14 58.40 7.13 -9.06
N GLN A 15 58.81 6.74 -7.84
CA GLN A 15 57.91 6.03 -6.91
C GLN A 15 56.66 6.85 -6.59
N GLY A 16 56.80 8.14 -6.26
CA GLY A 16 55.64 8.99 -5.95
C GLY A 16 54.63 9.13 -7.11
N ARG A 17 55.12 9.18 -8.36
CA ARG A 17 54.27 9.30 -9.55
C ARG A 17 53.51 8.00 -9.83
N ASP A 18 54.16 6.86 -9.67
CA ASP A 18 53.54 5.56 -9.92
C ASP A 18 52.54 5.18 -8.81
N TYR A 19 52.84 5.51 -7.54
CA TYR A 19 51.87 5.37 -6.45
C TYR A 19 50.64 6.25 -6.64
N SER A 20 50.81 7.46 -7.20
CA SER A 20 49.67 8.34 -7.52
C SER A 20 48.78 7.76 -8.62
N LEU A 21 49.37 7.08 -9.62
CA LEU A 21 48.66 6.45 -10.73
C LEU A 21 47.89 5.20 -10.27
N ILE A 22 48.49 4.39 -9.40
CA ILE A 22 47.83 3.23 -8.78
C ILE A 22 46.67 3.68 -7.90
N ALA A 23 46.83 4.75 -7.11
CA ALA A 23 45.76 5.30 -6.29
C ALA A 23 44.58 5.81 -7.13
N VAL A 24 44.85 6.49 -8.25
CA VAL A 24 43.82 6.95 -9.18
C VAL A 24 43.12 5.76 -9.84
N ALA A 25 43.86 4.75 -10.30
CA ALA A 25 43.27 3.53 -10.87
C ALA A 25 42.40 2.77 -9.85
N ALA A 26 42.82 2.71 -8.58
CA ALA A 26 42.04 2.12 -7.50
C ALA A 26 40.75 2.92 -7.22
N MET A 27 40.81 4.26 -7.24
CA MET A 27 39.61 5.10 -7.11
C MET A 27 38.63 4.86 -8.27
N PHE A 28 39.13 4.75 -9.51
CA PHE A 28 38.29 4.43 -10.67
C PHE A 28 37.65 3.04 -10.57
N ALA A 29 38.38 2.04 -10.10
CA ALA A 29 37.85 0.68 -9.90
C ALA A 29 36.75 0.66 -8.82
N ILE A 30 36.96 1.33 -7.69
CA ILE A 30 35.97 1.43 -6.60
C ILE A 30 34.73 2.19 -7.08
N PHE A 31 34.93 3.30 -7.80
CA PHE A 31 33.83 4.09 -8.36
C PHE A 31 33.03 3.31 -9.41
N GLY A 32 33.71 2.54 -10.28
CA GLY A 32 33.07 1.67 -11.26
C GLY A 32 32.22 0.57 -10.61
N LEU A 33 32.74 -0.09 -9.57
CA LEU A 33 32.01 -1.10 -8.80
C LEU A 33 30.81 -0.52 -8.03
N ALA A 34 30.97 0.68 -7.45
CA ALA A 34 29.88 1.37 -6.75
C ALA A 34 28.74 1.75 -7.72
N MET A 35 29.08 2.26 -8.91
CA MET A 35 28.11 2.55 -9.96
C MET A 35 27.42 1.29 -10.47
N SER A 36 28.14 0.20 -10.74
CA SER A 36 27.52 -1.04 -11.25
C SER A 36 26.54 -1.68 -10.25
N ASN A 37 26.80 -1.59 -8.95
CA ASN A 37 25.87 -2.08 -7.92
C ASN A 37 24.62 -1.21 -7.76
N SER A 38 24.68 0.08 -8.12
CA SER A 38 23.53 0.99 -8.10
C SER A 38 22.64 0.89 -9.35
N VAL A 39 23.14 0.28 -10.43
CA VAL A 39 22.42 0.09 -11.71
C VAL A 39 21.99 -1.37 -11.88
N ILE A 40 21.63 -2.05 -10.79
CA ILE A 40 20.80 -3.26 -10.90
C ILE A 40 19.36 -2.75 -10.82
N PRO A 41 18.61 -2.71 -11.94
CA PRO A 41 17.22 -2.31 -11.88
C PRO A 41 16.49 -3.36 -11.04
N ASN A 42 15.94 -2.90 -9.92
CA ASN A 42 15.19 -3.73 -8.98
C ASN A 42 13.78 -4.04 -9.53
N TYR A 43 13.75 -4.51 -10.78
CA TYR A 43 12.57 -4.73 -11.59
C TYR A 43 11.64 -5.76 -10.95
N HIS A 44 12.19 -6.73 -10.23
CA HIS A 44 11.42 -7.71 -9.49
C HIS A 44 10.72 -7.13 -8.27
N GLU A 45 11.36 -6.25 -7.49
CA GLU A 45 10.69 -5.56 -6.39
C GLU A 45 9.64 -4.58 -6.91
N GLN A 46 9.90 -3.88 -8.01
CA GLN A 46 8.91 -2.99 -8.62
C GLN A 46 7.68 -3.77 -9.14
N HIS A 47 7.88 -4.89 -9.84
CA HIS A 47 6.77 -5.75 -10.27
C HIS A 47 5.99 -6.33 -9.09
N ALA A 48 6.68 -6.76 -8.03
CA ALA A 48 6.01 -7.26 -6.83
C ALA A 48 5.19 -6.18 -6.12
N LEU A 49 5.70 -4.94 -6.08
CA LEU A 49 4.98 -3.79 -5.54
C LEU A 49 3.78 -3.41 -6.41
N GLU A 50 3.91 -3.44 -7.73
CA GLU A 50 2.82 -3.18 -8.68
C GLU A 50 1.72 -4.23 -8.59
N ALA A 51 2.08 -5.52 -8.53
CA ALA A 51 1.13 -6.62 -8.35
C ALA A 51 0.37 -6.49 -7.03
N ARG A 52 1.08 -6.20 -5.93
CA ARG A 52 0.46 -6.00 -4.61
C ARG A 52 -0.43 -4.76 -4.57
N LYS A 53 -0.06 -3.70 -5.28
CA LYS A 53 -0.91 -2.50 -5.43
C LYS A 53 -2.19 -2.84 -6.18
N ALA A 54 -2.11 -3.58 -7.29
CA ALA A 54 -3.28 -3.99 -8.05
C ALA A 54 -4.22 -4.89 -7.23
N GLU A 55 -3.66 -5.79 -6.43
CA GLU A 55 -4.43 -6.63 -5.50
C GLU A 55 -5.17 -5.80 -4.45
N LEU A 56 -4.49 -4.84 -3.80
CA LEU A 56 -5.10 -3.95 -2.81
C LEU A 56 -6.18 -3.07 -3.43
N GLU A 57 -5.97 -2.54 -4.64
CA GLU A 57 -6.99 -1.78 -5.36
C GLU A 57 -8.22 -2.63 -5.68
N GLN A 58 -8.03 -3.91 -5.99
CA GLN A 58 -9.13 -4.85 -6.21
C GLN A 58 -9.91 -5.09 -4.92
N GLN A 59 -9.23 -5.37 -3.80
CA GLN A 59 -9.87 -5.56 -2.50
C GLN A 59 -10.69 -4.33 -2.08
N VAL A 60 -10.19 -3.12 -2.33
CA VAL A 60 -10.92 -1.87 -2.04
C VAL A 60 -12.16 -1.74 -2.93
N ARG A 61 -12.08 -2.10 -4.22
CA ARG A 61 -13.25 -2.08 -5.10
C ARG A 61 -14.32 -3.06 -4.64
N ASP A 62 -13.92 -4.27 -4.27
CA ASP A 62 -14.84 -5.31 -3.80
C ASP A 62 -15.49 -4.89 -2.47
N ALA A 63 -14.71 -4.36 -1.53
CA ALA A 63 -15.24 -3.84 -0.27
C ALA A 63 -16.20 -2.65 -0.46
N ARG A 64 -15.95 -1.77 -1.45
CA ARG A 64 -16.87 -0.68 -1.78
C ARG A 64 -18.17 -1.19 -2.38
N ALA A 65 -18.09 -2.18 -3.27
CA ALA A 65 -19.29 -2.80 -3.85
C ALA A 65 -20.14 -3.49 -2.79
N GLU A 66 -19.51 -4.15 -1.82
CA GLU A 66 -20.21 -4.77 -0.70
C GLU A 66 -20.86 -3.73 0.22
N ASN A 67 -20.16 -2.64 0.53
CA ASN A 67 -20.76 -1.55 1.31
C ASN A 67 -21.97 -0.94 0.61
N ALA A 68 -21.91 -0.70 -0.70
CA ALA A 68 -23.04 -0.17 -1.46
C ALA A 68 -24.26 -1.11 -1.39
N ARG A 69 -24.05 -2.43 -1.50
CA ARG A 69 -25.14 -3.42 -1.33
C ARG A 69 -25.74 -3.39 0.07
N LEU A 70 -24.92 -3.25 1.09
CA LEU A 70 -25.39 -3.17 2.48
C LEU A 70 -26.14 -1.85 2.73
N GLU A 71 -25.70 -0.74 2.14
CA GLU A 71 -26.41 0.53 2.19
C GLU A 71 -27.80 0.40 1.53
N ASP A 72 -27.88 -0.22 0.36
CA ASP A 72 -29.16 -0.49 -0.33
C ASP A 72 -30.08 -1.39 0.53
N GLU A 73 -29.55 -2.40 1.21
CA GLU A 73 -30.32 -3.28 2.10
C GLU A 73 -30.80 -2.55 3.35
N ILE A 74 -29.98 -1.67 3.92
CA ILE A 74 -30.37 -0.81 5.05
C ILE A 74 -31.47 0.16 4.63
N GLU A 75 -31.36 0.79 3.46
CA GLU A 75 -32.40 1.68 2.93
C GLU A 75 -33.71 0.93 2.69
N ALA A 76 -33.64 -0.30 2.15
CA ALA A 76 -34.82 -1.15 2.01
C ALA A 76 -35.45 -1.51 3.37
N LEU A 77 -34.64 -1.76 4.40
CA LEU A 77 -35.12 -2.02 5.76
C LEU A 77 -35.71 -0.78 6.45
N ASP A 78 -35.39 0.43 6.00
CA ASP A 78 -36.00 1.66 6.49
C ASP A 78 -37.45 1.85 5.96
N ASP A 79 -37.86 1.08 4.93
CA ASP A 79 -39.27 0.97 4.53
C ASP A 79 -40.05 0.10 5.56
N PRO A 80 -41.03 0.68 6.29
CA PRO A 80 -41.81 -0.04 7.29
C PRO A 80 -42.53 -1.28 6.75
N TYR A 81 -42.93 -1.27 5.47
CA TYR A 81 -43.63 -2.39 4.85
C TYR A 81 -42.67 -3.53 4.50
N TYR A 82 -41.47 -3.20 4.02
CA TYR A 82 -40.42 -4.19 3.75
C TYR A 82 -39.91 -4.83 5.05
N MET A 83 -39.68 -4.02 6.10
CA MET A 83 -39.30 -4.51 7.43
C MET A 83 -40.37 -5.46 8.01
N ALA A 84 -41.65 -5.10 7.96
CA ALA A 84 -42.73 -5.97 8.45
C ALA A 84 -42.78 -7.31 7.70
N GLN A 85 -42.58 -7.29 6.37
CA GLN A 85 -42.51 -8.51 5.56
C GLN A 85 -41.30 -9.37 5.89
N TRP A 86 -40.12 -8.75 6.09
CA TRP A 86 -38.89 -9.45 6.45
C TRP A 86 -38.99 -10.10 7.83
N LEU A 87 -39.49 -9.37 8.84
CA LEU A 87 -39.74 -9.86 10.19
C LEU A 87 -40.73 -11.03 10.20
N ARG A 88 -41.78 -10.96 9.38
CA ARG A 88 -42.73 -12.07 9.23
C ARG A 88 -42.08 -13.30 8.60
N THR A 89 -41.23 -13.12 7.59
CA THR A 89 -40.64 -14.22 6.80
C THR A 89 -39.48 -14.90 7.53
N HIS A 90 -38.59 -14.12 8.15
CA HIS A 90 -37.37 -14.61 8.78
C HIS A 90 -37.47 -14.81 10.29
N LEU A 91 -38.34 -14.07 10.98
CA LEU A 91 -38.50 -14.13 12.43
C LEU A 91 -39.89 -14.62 12.89
N GLY A 92 -40.78 -14.96 11.95
CA GLY A 92 -42.11 -15.49 12.26
C GLY A 92 -43.01 -14.49 13.00
N TYR A 93 -42.71 -13.20 12.93
CA TYR A 93 -43.51 -12.16 13.58
C TYR A 93 -44.89 -12.13 12.95
N ARG A 94 -45.95 -12.28 13.76
CA ARG A 94 -47.34 -12.21 13.31
C ARG A 94 -47.87 -10.83 13.67
N ASP A 95 -48.32 -10.08 12.67
CA ASP A 95 -48.86 -8.72 12.83
C ASP A 95 -49.81 -8.66 14.04
N VAL A 96 -49.44 -7.92 15.07
CA VAL A 96 -50.41 -7.51 16.10
C VAL A 96 -51.27 -6.44 15.43
N PRO A 97 -52.60 -6.64 15.30
CA PRO A 97 -53.43 -5.69 14.61
C PRO A 97 -53.30 -4.33 15.30
N ALA A 98 -53.14 -3.28 14.50
CA ALA A 98 -53.15 -1.90 14.97
C ALA A 98 -54.30 -1.73 15.96
N VAL A 99 -53.96 -1.33 17.19
CA VAL A 99 -54.96 -0.92 18.17
C VAL A 99 -55.77 0.17 17.51
N VAL A 100 -57.01 -0.16 17.16
CA VAL A 100 -57.98 0.79 16.64
C VAL A 100 -58.20 1.80 17.75
N GLU A 101 -57.59 2.97 17.61
CA GLU A 101 -57.97 4.15 18.37
C GLU A 101 -59.46 4.40 18.11
N GLY A 102 -60.25 4.28 19.17
CA GLY A 102 -61.63 4.71 19.20
C GLY A 102 -62.64 3.59 19.17
N GLU A 103 -63.11 3.20 20.35
CA GLU A 103 -64.55 3.03 20.56
C GLU A 103 -64.94 3.14 22.04
N ALA A 104 -65.75 4.16 22.31
CA ALA A 104 -66.73 4.31 23.39
C ALA A 104 -66.27 4.26 24.86
N SER A 105 -66.01 5.46 25.41
CA SER A 105 -66.32 5.76 26.80
C SER A 105 -67.85 5.71 27.01
N PRO A 106 -68.41 4.89 27.92
CA PRO A 106 -69.84 4.89 28.18
C PRO A 106 -70.19 6.08 29.07
N LYS A 107 -71.01 7.00 28.55
CA LYS A 107 -71.65 8.04 29.37
C LYS A 107 -72.62 7.38 30.35
N SER A 108 -72.31 7.45 31.64
CA SER A 108 -73.30 7.25 32.71
C SER A 108 -74.27 8.42 32.70
N LYS A 109 -75.57 8.11 32.61
CA LYS A 109 -76.65 9.02 33.02
C LYS A 109 -76.77 9.01 34.53
#